data_AF-A0A971P7F4-F1
#
_entry.id   AF-A0A971P7F4-F1
#
_cell.length_a   1.000
_cell.length_b   1.000
_cell.length_c   1.000
_cell.angle_alpha   90.00
_cell.angle_beta   90.00
_cell.angle_gamma   90.00
#
_symmetry.space_group_name_H-M   'P 1'
#
loop_
_entity.id
_entity.type
_entity.pdbx_description
1 polymer ?
#
loop_
_entity_poly.entity_id
_entity_poly.type
_entity_poly.pdbx_seq_one_letter_code
_entity_poly.pdbx_strand_id
1 'polypeptide(L)'
;MLYFFLNLLAHAVISSGLVLLLIRRLRINAERRNRRGITYLFPAILAGLILVQMILFTIPRMLDTTDVIRGTYAVRTGTVEKIDFLNNAMTVDGAVYFYNPLVHKPQVGDLLEISHTRYSGYIHEMTKAGLSQKT
;
A
#
# COMPACT_ATOMS: atom_id res chain seq x y z
N MET A 1 -2.10 -10.66 9.67
CA MET A 1 -3.50 -10.38 9.30
C MET A 1 -4.02 -9.04 9.78
N LEU A 2 -4.07 -8.75 11.09
CA LEU A 2 -4.66 -7.50 11.61
C LEU A 2 -4.04 -6.23 11.00
N TYR A 3 -2.71 -6.18 10.88
CA TYR A 3 -2.01 -5.03 10.32
C TYR A 3 -2.40 -4.75 8.86
N PHE A 4 -2.59 -5.79 8.04
CA PHE A 4 -3.07 -5.65 6.66
C PHE A 4 -4.43 -4.95 6.61
N PHE A 5 -5.39 -5.41 7.42
CA PHE A 5 -6.73 -4.81 7.47
C PHE A 5 -6.73 -3.39 8.03
N LEU A 6 -5.90 -3.09 9.03
CA LEU A 6 -5.73 -1.72 9.53
C LEU A 6 -5.15 -0.80 8.45
N ASN A 7 -4.17 -1.28 7.68
CA ASN A 7 -3.56 -0.53 6.58
C ASN A 7 -4.57 -0.30 5.43
N LEU A 8 -5.31 -1.34 5.05
CA LEU A 8 -6.40 -1.25 4.08
C LEU A 8 -7.47 -0.26 4.54
N LEU A 9 -7.90 -0.32 5.80
CA LEU A 9 -8.88 0.60 6.37
C LEU A 9 -8.37 2.03 6.35
N ALA A 10 -7.11 2.28 6.73
CA ALA A 10 -6.51 3.61 6.69
C ALA A 10 -6.53 4.18 5.25
N HIS A 11 -6.12 3.40 4.25
CA HIS A 11 -6.16 3.83 2.85
C HIS A 11 -7.58 4.00 2.31
N ALA A 12 -8.54 3.18 2.74
CA ALA A 12 -9.94 3.33 2.41
C ALA A 12 -10.52 4.63 2.98
N VAL A 13 -10.19 4.97 4.23
CA VAL A 13 -10.59 6.24 4.87
C VAL A 13 -10.00 7.44 4.14
N ILE A 14 -8.70 7.41 3.80
CA ILE A 14 -8.04 8.47 3.01
C ILE A 14 -8.74 8.63 1.65
N SER A 15 -8.98 7.53 0.94
CA SER A 15 -9.64 7.54 -0.37
C SER A 15 -11.05 8.13 -0.28
N SER A 16 -11.81 7.72 0.74
CA SER A 16 -13.17 8.21 0.98
C SER A 16 -13.17 9.71 1.33
N GLY A 17 -12.22 10.15 2.16
CA GLY A 17 -12.03 11.57 2.47
C GLY A 17 -11.73 12.42 1.24
N LEU A 18 -10.84 11.94 0.36
CA LEU A 18 -10.55 12.62 -0.90
C LEU A 18 -11.77 12.71 -1.81
N VAL A 19 -12.57 11.64 -1.92
CA VAL A 19 -13.82 11.63 -2.70
C VAL A 19 -14.83 12.63 -2.14
N LEU A 20 -15.03 12.67 -0.82
CA LEU A 20 -15.92 13.64 -0.18
C LEU A 20 -15.46 15.09 -0.42
N LEU A 21 -14.15 15.34 -0.36
CA LEU A 21 -13.57 16.64 -0.69
C LEU A 21 -13.78 17.00 -2.16
N LEU A 22 -13.61 16.05 -3.08
CA LEU A 22 -13.86 16.24 -4.51
C LEU A 22 -15.33 16.62 -4.75
N ILE A 23 -16.27 15.84 -4.21
CA ILE A 23 -17.71 16.10 -4.32
C ILE A 23 -18.04 17.51 -3.81
N ARG A 24 -17.50 17.88 -2.63
CA ARG A 24 -17.70 19.22 -2.05
C ARG A 24 -17.18 20.32 -2.98
N ARG A 25 -16.00 20.14 -3.59
CA ARG A 25 -15.39 21.13 -4.49
C ARG A 25 -16.12 21.23 -5.82
N LEU A 26 -16.57 20.10 -6.37
CA LEU A 26 -17.43 20.08 -7.55
C LEU A 26 -18.73 20.85 -7.31
N ARG A 27 -19.37 20.66 -6.15
CA ARG A 27 -20.57 21.40 -5.77
C ARG A 27 -20.33 22.91 -5.67
N ILE A 28 -19.24 23.33 -5.03
CA ILE A 28 -18.87 24.76 -4.93
C ILE A 28 -18.64 25.38 -6.31
N ASN A 29 -18.01 24.65 -7.23
CA ASN A 29 -17.79 25.09 -8.61
C ASN A 29 -19.11 25.19 -9.39
N ALA A 30 -20.00 24.20 -9.24
CA ALA A 30 -21.30 24.18 -9.88
C ALA A 30 -22.19 25.36 -9.43
N GLU A 31 -22.15 25.69 -8.13
CA GLU A 31 -22.86 26.86 -7.57
C GLU A 31 -22.19 28.21 -7.93
N ARG A 32 -21.11 28.22 -8.73
CA ARG A 32 -20.28 29.39 -9.08
C ARG A 32 -19.86 30.24 -7.87
N ARG A 33 -19.81 29.63 -6.68
CA ARG A 33 -19.41 30.31 -5.42
C ARG A 33 -17.90 30.51 -5.34
N ASN A 34 -17.15 29.99 -6.31
CA ASN A 34 -15.71 30.02 -6.31
C ASN A 34 -15.20 31.39 -6.80
N ARG A 35 -14.63 32.18 -5.89
CA ARG A 35 -14.21 33.58 -6.14
C ARG A 35 -12.82 33.72 -6.77
N ARG A 36 -12.04 32.63 -6.84
CA ARG A 36 -10.66 32.63 -7.39
C ARG A 36 -10.63 31.73 -8.62
N GLY A 37 -10.02 32.18 -9.72
CA GLY A 37 -9.93 31.39 -10.96
C GLY A 37 -9.18 30.07 -10.77
N ILE A 38 -8.09 30.08 -9.97
CA ILE A 38 -7.24 28.91 -9.76
C ILE A 38 -7.98 27.77 -9.03
N THR A 39 -8.92 28.09 -8.15
CA THR A 39 -9.64 27.06 -7.38
C THR A 39 -10.64 26.27 -8.23
N TYR A 40 -10.88 26.66 -9.49
CA TYR A 40 -11.64 25.85 -10.44
C TYR A 40 -10.88 24.61 -10.91
N LEU A 41 -9.55 24.60 -10.88
CA LEU A 41 -8.71 23.44 -11.23
C LEU A 41 -8.58 22.42 -10.09
N PHE A 42 -8.96 22.81 -8.87
CA PHE A 42 -8.79 21.98 -7.68
C PHE A 42 -9.49 20.61 -7.75
N PRO A 43 -10.72 20.47 -8.30
CA PRO A 43 -11.34 19.17 -8.52
C PRO A 43 -10.52 18.25 -9.44
N ALA A 44 -9.89 18.79 -10.48
CA ALA A 44 -9.07 17.99 -11.39
C ALA A 44 -7.81 17.46 -10.68
N ILE A 45 -7.16 18.31 -9.88
CA ILE A 45 -6.01 17.90 -9.05
C ILE A 45 -6.44 16.82 -8.04
N LEU A 46 -7.56 17.01 -7.36
CA LEU A 46 -8.10 16.02 -6.42
C LEU A 46 -8.43 14.70 -7.11
N ALA A 47 -9.02 14.73 -8.30
CA ALA A 47 -9.30 13.52 -9.08
C ALA A 47 -8.00 12.77 -9.42
N GLY A 48 -6.95 13.48 -9.85
CA GLY A 48 -5.64 12.89 -10.10
C GLY A 48 -5.05 12.23 -8.83
N LEU A 49 -5.13 12.92 -7.69
CA LEU A 49 -4.67 12.37 -6.40
C LEU A 49 -5.46 11.11 -5.98
N ILE A 50 -6.79 11.11 -6.19
CA ILE A 50 -7.63 9.93 -5.91
C ILE A 50 -7.20 8.76 -6.79
N LEU A 51 -6.99 8.98 -8.09
CA LEU A 51 -6.57 7.91 -9.01
C LEU A 51 -5.24 7.31 -8.59
N VAL A 52 -4.23 8.15 -8.29
CA VAL A 52 -2.91 7.69 -7.81
C VAL A 52 -3.07 6.90 -6.51
N GLN A 53 -3.83 7.43 -5.55
CA GLN A 53 -4.08 6.78 -4.26
C GLN A 53 -4.76 5.42 -4.43
N MET A 54 -5.76 5.33 -5.31
CA MET A 54 -6.50 4.09 -5.55
C MET A 54 -5.64 3.04 -6.26
N ILE A 55 -4.92 3.43 -7.32
CA ILE A 55 -4.12 2.50 -8.13
C ILE A 55 -2.93 1.96 -7.33
N LEU A 56 -2.21 2.82 -6.59
CA LEU A 56 -1.01 2.41 -5.90
C LEU A 56 -1.27 1.72 -4.56
N PHE A 57 -2.40 2.02 -3.89
CA PHE A 57 -2.57 1.60 -2.49
C PHE A 57 -3.89 0.87 -2.21
N THR A 58 -5.03 1.43 -2.62
CA THR A 58 -6.33 0.93 -2.16
C THR A 58 -6.78 -0.29 -2.97
N ILE A 59 -6.74 -0.22 -4.31
CA ILE A 59 -7.21 -1.30 -5.18
C ILE A 59 -6.36 -2.57 -5.02
N PRO A 60 -5.01 -2.54 -5.06
CA PRO A 60 -4.21 -3.75 -4.90
C PRO A 60 -4.49 -4.47 -3.58
N ARG A 61 -4.63 -3.72 -2.47
CA ARG A 61 -4.95 -4.29 -1.16
C ARG A 61 -6.39 -4.79 -1.05
N MET A 62 -7.34 -4.15 -1.73
CA MET A 62 -8.69 -4.71 -1.83
C MET A 62 -8.68 -6.05 -2.57
N LEU A 63 -7.95 -6.16 -3.68
CA LEU A 63 -7.83 -7.42 -4.43
C LEU A 63 -7.15 -8.51 -3.60
N ASP A 64 -6.11 -8.15 -2.85
CA ASP A 64 -5.41 -9.09 -1.95
C ASP A 64 -6.23 -9.52 -0.73
N THR A 65 -7.39 -8.91 -0.48
CA THR A 65 -8.24 -9.32 0.65
C THR A 65 -8.67 -10.79 0.53
N THR A 66 -8.91 -11.27 -0.69
CA THR A 66 -9.24 -12.69 -0.91
C THR A 66 -8.07 -13.61 -0.60
N ASP A 67 -6.87 -13.22 -0.99
CA ASP A 67 -5.63 -13.98 -0.78
C ASP A 67 -5.34 -14.07 0.73
N VAL A 68 -5.50 -12.95 1.43
CA VAL A 68 -5.30 -12.88 2.89
C VAL A 68 -6.32 -13.73 3.66
N ILE A 69 -7.60 -13.66 3.28
CA ILE A 69 -8.67 -14.45 3.93
C ILE A 69 -8.48 -15.95 3.67
N ARG A 70 -8.05 -16.34 2.47
CA ARG A 70 -7.83 -17.74 2.09
C ARG A 70 -6.47 -18.28 2.52
N GLY A 71 -5.58 -17.43 3.04
CA GLY A 71 -4.21 -17.81 3.36
C GLY A 71 -3.37 -18.24 2.15
N THR A 72 -3.71 -17.72 0.96
CA THR A 72 -3.02 -18.08 -0.28
C THR A 72 -1.96 -17.01 -0.58
N TYR A 73 -0.70 -17.38 -0.42
CA TYR A 73 0.43 -16.46 -0.60
C TYR A 73 1.42 -17.00 -1.61
N ALA A 74 2.01 -16.11 -2.39
CA ALA A 74 3.14 -16.44 -3.24
C ALA A 74 4.41 -16.44 -2.38
N VAL A 75 5.30 -17.40 -2.61
CA VAL A 75 6.59 -17.46 -1.93
C VAL A 75 7.68 -17.05 -2.91
N ARG A 76 8.60 -16.21 -2.46
CA ARG A 76 9.77 -15.80 -3.24
C ARG A 76 10.98 -15.73 -2.32
N THR A 77 12.14 -16.15 -2.82
CA THR A 77 13.42 -15.93 -2.14
C THR A 77 14.19 -14.85 -2.88
N GLY A 78 14.79 -13.91 -2.16
CA GLY A 78 15.62 -12.87 -2.76
C GLY A 78 16.41 -12.08 -1.72
N THR A 79 17.29 -11.21 -2.19
CA THR A 79 18.16 -10.41 -1.32
C THR A 79 17.56 -9.01 -1.13
N VAL A 80 17.58 -8.50 0.11
CA VAL A 80 17.12 -7.14 0.40
C VAL A 80 18.10 -6.13 -0.15
N GLU A 81 17.67 -5.33 -1.13
CA GLU A 81 18.48 -4.29 -1.78
C GLU A 81 18.36 -2.97 -1.04
N LYS A 82 17.15 -2.62 -0.62
CA LYS A 82 16.84 -1.33 0.00
C LYS A 82 15.69 -1.45 0.98
N ILE A 83 15.75 -0.67 2.05
CA ILE A 83 14.66 -0.49 3.01
C ILE A 83 14.19 0.95 2.91
N ASP A 84 12.87 1.15 2.89
CA ASP A 84 12.28 2.48 2.84
C ASP A 84 12.44 3.22 4.18
N PHE A 85 12.38 4.56 4.15
CA PHE A 85 12.61 5.41 5.32
C PHE A 85 11.65 5.10 6.48
N LEU A 86 10.41 4.74 6.17
CA LEU A 86 9.39 4.39 7.17
C LEU A 86 9.47 2.93 7.65
N ASN A 87 10.46 2.17 7.18
CA ASN A 87 10.71 0.76 7.55
C ASN A 87 9.49 -0.16 7.37
N ASN A 88 8.55 0.21 6.49
CA ASN A 88 7.32 -0.51 6.19
C ASN A 88 7.30 -1.06 4.76
N ALA A 89 8.37 -0.82 4.01
CA ALA A 89 8.57 -1.32 2.67
C ALA A 89 10.05 -1.64 2.43
N MET A 90 10.31 -2.64 1.59
CA MET A 90 11.65 -3.01 1.15
C MET A 90 11.65 -3.40 -0.32
N THR A 91 12.80 -3.29 -0.96
CA THR A 91 13.03 -3.75 -2.33
C THR A 91 13.82 -5.06 -2.29
N VAL A 92 13.28 -6.08 -2.93
CA VAL A 92 13.91 -7.40 -3.10
C VAL A 92 13.90 -7.73 -4.58
N ASP A 93 15.09 -7.92 -5.16
CA ASP A 93 15.31 -8.15 -6.59
C ASP A 93 14.55 -7.15 -7.49
N GLY A 94 14.67 -5.85 -7.19
CA GLY A 94 13.98 -4.78 -7.92
C GLY A 94 12.47 -4.66 -7.72
N ALA A 95 11.83 -5.53 -6.93
CA ALA A 95 10.39 -5.46 -6.62
C ALA A 95 10.16 -4.91 -5.21
N VAL A 96 9.15 -4.04 -5.04
CA VAL A 96 8.80 -3.43 -3.75
C VAL A 96 7.78 -4.28 -3.02
N TYR A 97 8.05 -4.57 -1.75
CA TYR A 97 7.18 -5.32 -0.86
C TYR A 97 6.90 -4.53 0.41
N PHE A 98 5.68 -4.66 0.95
CA PHE A 98 5.26 -3.99 2.19
C PHE A 98 5.20 -4.98 3.34
N TYR A 99 5.63 -4.59 4.53
CA TYR A 99 5.62 -5.46 5.72
C TYR A 99 5.29 -4.68 6.98
N ASN A 100 5.03 -5.42 8.06
CA ASN A 100 4.80 -4.82 9.38
C ASN A 100 6.14 -4.54 10.09
N PRO A 101 6.55 -3.26 10.29
CA PRO A 101 7.81 -2.90 10.95
C PRO A 101 7.91 -3.37 12.41
N LEU A 102 6.76 -3.63 13.05
CA LEU A 102 6.72 -4.06 14.45
C LEU A 102 7.10 -5.54 14.61
N VAL A 103 6.98 -6.33 13.54
CA VAL A 103 7.22 -7.78 13.56
C VAL A 103 8.52 -8.11 12.85
N HIS A 104 8.76 -7.51 11.68
CA HIS A 104 9.94 -7.80 10.87
C HIS A 104 10.93 -6.65 10.90
N LYS A 105 12.21 -6.98 11.03
CA LYS A 105 13.33 -6.03 10.99
C LYS A 105 14.39 -6.55 9.99
N PRO A 106 14.05 -6.59 8.69
CA PRO A 106 15.02 -6.97 7.68
C PRO A 106 16.18 -5.98 7.67
N GLN A 107 17.35 -6.42 7.23
CA GLN A 107 18.50 -5.56 6.95
C GLN A 107 18.88 -5.66 5.49
N VAL A 108 19.45 -4.59 4.95
CA VAL A 108 19.99 -4.60 3.59
C VAL A 108 21.08 -5.67 3.49
N GLY A 109 21.00 -6.53 2.49
CA GLY A 109 21.87 -7.69 2.30
C GLY A 109 21.35 -9.00 2.89
N ASP A 110 20.23 -9.00 3.64
CA ASP A 110 19.62 -10.25 4.11
C ASP A 110 19.05 -11.05 2.93
N LEU A 111 19.33 -12.37 2.89
CA LEU A 111 18.66 -13.32 2.00
C LEU A 111 17.40 -13.84 2.70
N LEU A 112 16.23 -13.52 2.13
CA LEU A 112 14.93 -13.77 2.76
C LEU A 112 14.03 -14.60 1.87
N GLU A 113 13.34 -15.56 2.46
CA GLU A 113 12.16 -16.19 1.90
C GLU A 113 10.92 -15.42 2.39
N ILE A 114 10.20 -14.81 1.45
CA ILE A 114 9.05 -13.94 1.69
C ILE A 114 7.77 -14.58 1.16
N SER A 115 6.81 -14.75 2.04
CA SER A 115 5.44 -15.13 1.73
C SER A 115 4.61 -13.84 1.58
N HIS A 116 4.08 -13.57 0.39
CA HIS A 116 3.48 -12.28 0.04
C HIS A 116 2.18 -12.40 -0.77
N THR A 117 1.39 -11.34 -0.75
CA THR A 117 0.17 -11.21 -1.56
C THR A 117 0.48 -10.81 -3.01
N ARG A 118 -0.41 -11.17 -3.93
CA ARG A 118 -0.14 -11.07 -5.37
C ARG A 118 -0.12 -9.64 -5.90
N TYR A 119 -1.04 -8.78 -5.48
CA TYR A 119 -1.26 -7.48 -6.12
C TYR A 119 -0.52 -6.35 -5.42
N SER A 120 -0.54 -6.30 -4.09
CA SER A 120 0.13 -5.26 -3.30
C SER A 120 1.54 -5.63 -2.86
N GLY A 121 1.94 -6.90 -2.95
CA GLY A 121 3.24 -7.35 -2.44
C GLY A 121 3.33 -7.26 -0.91
N TYR A 122 2.21 -7.42 -0.22
CA TYR A 122 2.19 -7.39 1.24
C TYR A 122 2.72 -8.70 1.81
N ILE A 123 3.75 -8.62 2.65
CA ILE A 123 4.42 -9.76 3.27
C ILE A 123 3.62 -10.23 4.48
N HIS A 124 3.21 -11.49 4.41
CA HIS A 124 2.61 -12.19 5.53
C HIS A 124 3.67 -12.75 6.48
N GLU A 125 4.71 -13.38 5.92
CA GLU A 125 5.77 -14.05 6.66
C GLU A 125 7.11 -13.86 5.95
N MET A 126 8.18 -13.79 6.73
CA MET A 126 9.55 -13.57 6.27
C MET A 126 10.50 -14.41 7.10
N THR A 127 11.28 -15.25 6.45
CA THR A 127 12.26 -16.14 7.07
C THR A 127 13.62 -15.93 6.43
N LYS A 128 14.71 -15.95 7.22
CA LYS A 128 16.06 -15.90 6.65
C LYS A 128 16.36 -17.21 5.93
N ALA A 129 16.61 -17.13 4.62
CA ALA A 129 16.96 -18.28 3.81
C ALA A 129 18.36 -18.76 4.24
N GLY A 130 18.40 -19.89 4.94
CA GLY A 130 19.61 -20.43 5.59
C GLY A 130 19.42 -20.82 7.06
N LEU A 131 18.32 -20.42 7.71
CA LEU A 131 17.94 -20.88 9.06
C LEU A 131 16.83 -21.96 9.05
N SER A 132 16.36 -22.38 7.87
CA SER A 132 15.33 -23.43 7.72
C SER A 132 15.88 -24.87 7.86
N GLN A 133 16.82 -25.07 8.80
CA GLN A 133 17.16 -26.38 9.35
C GLN A 133 17.38 -26.26 10.85
N LYS A 134 16.30 -26.46 11.61
CA LYS A 134 16.12 -26.75 13.05
C LYS A 134 14.78 -26.11 13.42
N THR A 135 13.69 -26.82 13.71
CA THR A 135 13.54 -28.14 14.36
C THR A 135 12.12 -28.62 14.07
#